data_AF-A0A920T7R6-F1
#
_entry.id   AF-A0A920T7R6-F1
#
_cell.length_a   1.000
_cell.length_b   1.000
_cell.length_c   1.000
_cell.angle_alpha   90.00
_cell.angle_beta   90.00
_cell.angle_gamma   90.00
#
_symmetry.space_group_name_H-M   'P 1'
#
loop_
_entity.id
_entity.type
_entity.pdbx_description
1 polymer ?
#
loop_
_entity_poly.entity_id
_entity_poly.type
_entity_poly.pdbx_seq_one_letter_code
_entity_poly.pdbx_strand_id
1 'polypeptide(L)'
;MRPQLMHNRGGGRFVEIDSESLGGLFREAVVGTGLARGDFDRDGRPDFAVSHLDDPSAVLANRTEAAGHWLAIRLVARRSARDAIGAGGDRAERFDAVCSPTDRRRRLPGVEPAGPW
;
A
#
# COMPACT_ATOMS: atom_id res chain seq x y z
N MET A 1 5.88 8.22 20.96
CA MET A 1 4.50 8.54 20.54
C MET A 1 3.94 7.31 19.85
N ARG A 2 2.62 7.07 19.87
CA ARG A 2 2.03 5.94 19.12
C ARG A 2 1.59 6.42 17.73
N PRO A 3 1.63 5.57 16.69
CA PRO A 3 1.05 5.90 15.38
C PRO A 3 -0.46 6.19 15.50
N GLN A 4 -0.95 7.11 14.67
CA GLN A 4 -2.38 7.48 14.62
C GLN A 4 -2.91 7.34 13.19
N LEU A 5 -4.14 6.82 13.05
CA LEU A 5 -4.86 6.81 11.78
C LEU A 5 -6.05 7.76 11.88
N MET A 6 -6.06 8.78 11.03
CA MET A 6 -7.10 9.80 10.99
C MET A 6 -8.02 9.57 9.80
N HIS A 7 -9.31 9.35 10.06
CA HIS A 7 -10.32 9.24 9.01
C HIS A 7 -10.93 10.61 8.70
N ASN A 8 -10.73 11.07 7.47
CA ASN A 8 -11.38 12.27 6.94
C ASN A 8 -12.90 12.04 6.77
N ARG A 9 -13.72 12.76 7.54
CA ARG A 9 -15.20 12.74 7.47
C ARG A 9 -15.77 13.79 6.52
N GLY A 10 -14.92 14.47 5.74
CA GLY A 10 -15.30 15.58 4.87
C GLY A 10 -15.38 16.91 5.61
N GLY A 11 -15.38 18.00 4.85
CA GLY A 11 -15.48 19.37 5.39
C GLY A 11 -14.33 19.75 6.34
N GLY A 12 -13.13 19.20 6.11
CA GLY A 12 -11.94 19.47 6.94
C GLY A 12 -11.95 18.76 8.30
N ARG A 13 -12.91 17.87 8.57
CA ARG A 13 -13.00 17.14 9.84
C ARG A 13 -12.32 15.79 9.77
N PHE A 14 -11.49 15.49 10.75
CA PHE A 14 -10.80 14.22 10.91
C PHE A 14 -11.14 13.61 12.27
N VAL A 15 -11.36 12.30 12.29
CA VAL A 15 -11.61 11.54 13.51
C VAL A 15 -10.54 10.47 13.61
N GLU A 16 -9.87 10.40 14.76
CA GLU A 16 -8.92 9.32 15.05
C GLU A 16 -9.68 7.99 15.10
N ILE A 17 -9.15 6.99 14.41
CA ILE A 17 -9.62 5.62 14.48
C ILE A 17 -8.97 4.96 15.69
N ASP A 18 -9.78 4.24 16.47
CA ASP A 18 -9.33 3.60 17.71
C ASP A 18 -8.20 2.61 17.45
N SER A 19 -7.08 2.78 18.18
CA SER A 19 -5.88 1.96 18.05
C SER A 19 -6.10 0.48 18.33
N GLU A 20 -7.07 0.12 19.20
CA GLU A 20 -7.40 -1.29 19.47
C GLU A 20 -8.03 -1.98 18.25
N SER A 21 -8.63 -1.21 17.35
CA SER A 21 -9.14 -1.71 16.07
C SER A 21 -8.07 -1.84 14.98
N LEU A 22 -6.85 -1.34 15.25
CA LEU A 22 -5.78 -1.16 14.27
C LEU A 22 -4.52 -1.98 14.65
N GLY A 23 -4.63 -3.31 14.65
CA GLY A 23 -3.45 -4.20 14.73
C GLY A 23 -2.48 -3.97 15.91
N GLY A 24 -1.29 -4.59 15.83
CA GLY A 24 -0.26 -4.46 16.88
C GLY A 24 0.45 -3.11 16.89
N LEU A 25 0.84 -2.63 15.71
CA LEU A 25 1.71 -1.46 15.53
C LEU A 25 1.15 -0.18 16.17
N PHE A 26 -0.17 0.03 16.11
CA PHE A 26 -0.79 1.26 16.61
C PHE A 26 -0.87 1.33 18.15
N ARG A 27 -0.54 0.23 18.85
CA ARG A 27 -0.48 0.17 20.30
C ARG A 27 0.93 0.42 20.84
N GLU A 28 1.95 0.35 19.99
CA GLU A 28 3.35 0.49 20.37
C GLU A 28 3.84 1.93 20.21
N ALA A 29 4.82 2.32 21.05
CA ALA A 29 5.44 3.63 20.98
C ALA A 29 6.64 3.58 20.02
N VAL A 30 6.36 3.74 18.73
CA VAL A 30 7.36 3.74 17.65
C VAL A 30 7.48 5.12 17.01
N VAL A 31 8.69 5.50 16.60
CA VAL A 31 8.95 6.77 15.92
C VAL A 31 9.02 6.54 14.42
N GLY A 32 7.96 6.90 13.70
CA GLY A 32 7.93 6.86 12.23
C GLY A 32 8.79 7.96 11.60
N THR A 33 9.62 7.60 10.63
CA THR A 33 10.52 8.53 9.90
C THR A 33 10.08 8.78 8.45
N GLY A 34 9.27 7.89 7.89
CA GLY A 34 8.83 7.96 6.50
C GLY A 34 7.59 7.10 6.24
N LEU A 35 6.83 7.49 5.22
CA LEU A 35 5.62 6.80 4.77
C LEU A 35 5.61 6.75 3.24
N ALA A 36 5.40 5.55 2.69
CA ALA A 36 5.11 5.34 1.27
C ALA A 36 3.75 4.66 1.13
N ARG A 37 3.03 4.99 0.06
CA ARG A 37 1.76 4.36 -0.32
C ARG A 37 1.94 3.62 -1.63
N GLY A 38 1.46 2.38 -1.71
CA GLY A 38 1.54 1.55 -2.91
C GLY A 38 0.63 0.34 -2.80
N ASP A 39 0.30 -0.32 -3.91
CA ASP A 39 -0.39 -1.61 -3.91
C ASP A 39 0.68 -2.71 -3.96
N PHE A 40 1.09 -3.19 -2.78
CA PHE A 40 2.28 -4.02 -2.61
C PHE A 40 1.99 -5.49 -2.87
N ASP A 41 0.78 -5.96 -2.53
CA ASP A 41 0.32 -7.32 -2.81
C ASP A 41 -0.49 -7.45 -4.11
N ARG A 42 -0.61 -6.36 -4.89
CA ARG A 42 -1.27 -6.29 -6.20
C ARG A 42 -2.74 -6.71 -6.13
N ASP A 43 -3.45 -6.25 -5.12
CA ASP A 43 -4.86 -6.58 -4.92
C ASP A 43 -5.82 -5.41 -5.19
N GLY A 44 -5.27 -4.30 -5.70
CA GLY A 44 -6.00 -3.09 -6.03
C GLY A 44 -6.28 -2.19 -4.85
N ARG A 45 -5.87 -2.58 -3.63
CA ARG A 45 -5.99 -1.74 -2.45
C ARG A 45 -4.65 -1.08 -2.14
N PRO A 46 -4.65 0.22 -1.86
CA PRO A 46 -3.43 0.89 -1.43
C PRO A 46 -3.05 0.42 -0.02
N ASP A 47 -1.84 -0.10 0.09
CA ASP A 47 -1.12 -0.41 1.31
C ASP A 47 -0.19 0.75 1.70
N PHE A 48 0.39 0.66 2.89
CA PHE A 48 1.40 1.60 3.37
C PHE A 48 2.67 0.89 3.83
N ALA A 49 3.83 1.46 3.48
CA ALA A 49 5.11 1.09 4.07
C ALA A 49 5.58 2.23 4.97
N VAL A 50 5.96 1.90 6.21
CA VAL A 50 6.39 2.85 7.23
C VAL A 50 7.80 2.49 7.65
N SER A 51 8.72 3.46 7.63
CA SER A 51 10.03 3.32 8.24
C SER A 51 10.01 3.87 9.65
N HIS A 52 10.75 3.24 10.56
CA HIS A 52 10.88 3.67 11.94
C HIS A 52 12.33 4.06 12.25
N LEU A 53 12.53 4.87 13.28
CA LEU A 53 13.85 5.15 13.85
C LEU A 53 14.23 4.02 14.80
N ASP A 54 15.41 3.43 14.59
CA ASP A 54 15.96 2.34 15.41
C ASP A 54 15.09 1.07 15.53
N ASP A 55 14.06 0.95 14.69
CA ASP A 55 13.12 -0.17 14.63
C ASP A 55 12.92 -0.66 13.19
N PRO A 56 12.54 -1.93 12.98
CA PRO A 56 12.22 -2.45 11.65
C PRO A 56 11.10 -1.68 10.96
N SER A 57 11.21 -1.50 9.65
CA SER A 57 10.11 -0.99 8.83
C SER A 57 8.92 -1.96 8.83
N ALA A 58 7.70 -1.42 8.73
CA ALA A 58 6.46 -2.19 8.69
C ALA A 58 5.70 -1.94 7.37
N VAL A 59 4.98 -2.96 6.91
CA VAL A 59 3.98 -2.83 5.85
C VAL A 59 2.60 -3.05 6.44
N LEU A 60 1.71 -2.08 6.23
CA LEU A 60 0.30 -2.10 6.62
C LEU A 60 -0.53 -2.49 5.40
N ALA A 61 -0.91 -3.75 5.33
CA ALA A 61 -1.76 -4.28 4.26
C ALA A 61 -3.21 -3.84 4.45
N ASN A 62 -3.81 -3.27 3.41
CA ASN A 62 -5.20 -2.85 3.42
C ASN A 62 -6.12 -4.07 3.23
N ARG A 63 -7.03 -4.29 4.18
CA ARG A 63 -7.96 -5.45 4.17
C ARG A 63 -9.43 -5.04 4.04
N THR A 64 -9.70 -3.89 3.44
CA THR A 64 -11.07 -3.45 3.15
C THR A 64 -11.76 -4.46 2.20
N GLU A 65 -12.94 -4.95 2.58
CA GLU A 65 -13.64 -6.03 1.85
C GLU A 65 -14.11 -5.63 0.44
N ALA A 66 -14.32 -4.34 0.18
CA ALA A 66 -14.86 -3.84 -1.09
C ALA A 66 -13.88 -2.89 -1.79
N ALA A 67 -12.80 -3.44 -2.36
CA ALA A 67 -11.81 -2.67 -3.14
C ALA A 67 -12.36 -2.08 -4.45
N GLY A 68 -13.55 -2.51 -4.89
CA GLY A 68 -14.08 -2.19 -6.21
C GLY A 68 -13.36 -2.94 -7.33
N HIS A 69 -13.31 -2.33 -8.51
CA HIS A 69 -12.61 -2.87 -9.68
C HIS A 69 -11.32 -2.08 -9.93
N TRP A 70 -10.24 -2.78 -10.27
CA TRP A 70 -8.95 -2.16 -10.55
C TRP A 70 -8.28 -2.80 -11.77
N LEU A 71 -7.35 -2.05 -12.38
CA LEU A 71 -6.60 -2.47 -13.56
C LEU A 71 -5.14 -2.07 -13.41
N ALA A 72 -4.24 -3.05 -13.42
CA ALA A 72 -2.81 -2.82 -13.62
C ALA A 72 -2.50 -2.63 -15.10
N ILE A 73 -1.83 -1.53 -15.43
CA ILE A 73 -1.28 -1.29 -16.77
C ILE A 73 0.23 -1.15 -16.64
N ARG A 74 0.98 -2.02 -17.33
CA ARG A 74 2.42 -1.83 -17.47
C ARG A 74 2.71 -1.07 -18.75
N LEU A 75 3.24 0.14 -18.61
CA LEU A 75 3.76 0.90 -19.72
C LEU A 75 5.17 0.40 -20.06
N VAL A 76 5.42 0.13 -21.35
CA VAL A 76 6.74 -0.21 -21.86
C VAL A 76 7.02 0.68 -23.05
N ALA A 77 7.81 1.73 -22.81
CA ALA A 77 8.13 2.66 -23.88
C ALA A 77 8.97 1.99 -24.97
N ARG A 78 8.64 2.27 -26.24
CA ARG A 78 9.39 1.74 -27.39
C ARG A 78 10.50 2.67 -27.88
N ARG A 79 10.38 3.98 -27.63
CA ARG A 79 11.27 5.01 -28.17
C ARG A 79 11.95 5.88 -27.10
N SER A 80 11.56 5.74 -25.85
CA SER A 80 12.13 6.47 -24.70
C SER A 80 12.50 5.49 -23.58
N ALA A 81 12.84 6.01 -22.40
CA ALA A 81 13.13 5.19 -21.23
C ALA A 81 12.02 4.17 -21.00
N ARG A 82 12.39 2.88 -20.90
CA ARG A 82 11.45 1.74 -20.91
C ARG A 82 10.36 1.83 -19.86
N ASP A 83 10.67 2.44 -18.72
CA ASP A 83 9.75 2.60 -17.59
C ASP A 83 8.68 3.67 -17.83
N ALA A 84 8.76 4.40 -18.95
CA ALA A 84 7.77 5.38 -19.39
C ALA A 84 7.43 6.44 -18.33
N ILE A 85 8.41 6.81 -17.49
CA ILE A 85 8.25 7.82 -16.43
C ILE A 85 7.82 9.15 -17.08
N GLY A 86 6.69 9.70 -16.65
CA GLY A 86 6.12 10.92 -17.20
C GLY A 86 5.21 10.73 -18.43
N ALA A 87 4.85 9.50 -18.80
CA ALA A 87 3.90 9.24 -19.88
C ALA A 87 2.53 9.90 -19.61
N GLY A 88 2.14 10.82 -20.51
CA GLY A 88 0.86 11.52 -20.53
C GLY A 88 0.13 11.31 -21.86
N GLY A 89 -1.20 11.44 -21.83
CA GLY A 89 -2.13 10.92 -22.83
C GLY A 89 -2.26 11.66 -24.16
N ASP A 90 -1.20 11.70 -24.98
CA ASP A 90 -1.30 12.18 -26.38
C ASP A 90 -0.98 11.12 -27.44
N ARG A 91 -0.43 9.96 -27.07
CA ARG A 91 -0.24 8.84 -28.01
C ARG A 91 -0.42 7.50 -27.30
N ALA A 92 -1.45 6.76 -27.71
CA ALA A 92 -1.70 5.41 -27.23
C ALA A 92 -0.60 4.47 -27.72
N GLU A 93 0.28 4.06 -26.80
CA GLU A 93 1.16 2.91 -26.99
C GLU A 93 0.43 1.66 -26.45
N ARG A 94 0.54 0.53 -27.15
CA ARG A 94 -0.18 -0.72 -26.87
C ARG A 94 0.03 -1.16 -25.41
N PHE A 95 -1.07 -1.42 -24.70
CA PHE A 95 -1.09 -1.82 -23.30
C PHE A 95 -1.22 -3.34 -23.17
N ASP A 96 -0.37 -3.96 -22.35
CA ASP A 96 -0.56 -5.34 -21.92
C ASP A 96 -1.19 -5.29 -20.50
N ALA A 97 -2.45 -5.74 -20.39
CA ALA A 97 -3.12 -5.92 -19.12
C ALA A 97 -2.82 -7.34 -18.60
N VAL A 98 -2.36 -7.43 -17.35
CA VAL A 98 -2.12 -8.72 -16.69
C VAL A 98 -3.03 -8.81 -15.47
N CYS A 99 -3.80 -9.89 -15.37
CA CYS A 99 -4.65 -10.23 -14.22
C CYS A 99 -4.09 -11.54 -13.61
N SER A 100 -3.74 -11.55 -12.33
CA SER A 100 -3.05 -12.69 -11.69
C SER A 100 -3.98 -13.49 -10.76
N PRO A 101 -3.91 -14.83 -10.73
CA PRO A 101 -4.57 -15.65 -9.70
C PRO A 101 -3.71 -15.77 -8.42
N THR A 102 -4.39 -15.88 -7.29
CA THR A 102 -3.89 -15.87 -5.89
C THR A 102 -3.48 -17.27 -5.39
N ASP A 103 -2.38 -17.41 -4.64
CA ASP A 103 -2.14 -18.59 -3.77
C ASP A 103 -1.43 -18.24 -2.44
N ARG A 104 -1.68 -19.05 -1.40
CA ARG A 104 -1.58 -18.79 0.05
C ARG A 104 -0.47 -19.63 0.74
N ARG A 105 0.06 -19.13 1.90
CA ARG A 105 0.31 -19.80 3.24
C ARG A 105 1.57 -19.19 3.96
N ARG A 106 1.46 -18.44 5.09
CA ARG A 106 1.42 -18.73 6.58
C ARG A 106 2.82 -18.78 7.30
N ARG A 107 3.16 -18.25 8.51
CA ARG A 107 2.79 -17.09 9.41
C ARG A 107 3.64 -17.11 10.72
N LEU A 108 3.90 -15.95 11.36
CA LEU A 108 4.28 -15.79 12.79
C LEU A 108 3.28 -14.81 13.50
N PRO A 109 3.12 -14.86 14.83
CA PRO A 109 1.96 -14.23 15.50
C PRO A 109 2.16 -12.73 15.78
N GLY A 110 1.19 -11.92 15.33
CA GLY A 110 1.07 -10.50 15.68
C GLY A 110 1.63 -9.52 14.65
N VAL A 111 2.65 -9.91 13.88
CA VAL A 111 3.23 -9.16 12.76
C VAL A 111 3.66 -10.15 11.67
N GLU A 112 3.14 -10.01 10.45
CA GLU A 112 3.57 -10.83 9.31
C GLU A 112 4.94 -10.32 8.80
N PRO A 113 5.94 -11.18 8.58
CA PRO A 113 7.10 -10.79 7.79
C PRO A 113 6.65 -10.42 6.37
N ALA A 114 7.28 -9.41 5.75
CA ALA A 114 7.05 -9.11 4.34
C ALA A 114 7.34 -10.38 3.52
N GLY A 115 6.29 -10.96 2.92
CA GLY A 115 6.41 -12.17 2.11
C GLY A 115 7.24 -11.92 0.83
N PRO A 116 7.72 -12.98 0.15
CA PRO A 116 8.27 -12.82 -1.19
C PRO A 116 7.15 -12.34 -2.14
N TRP A 117 7.46 -11.30 -2.91
CA TRP A 117 6.61 -10.56 -3.85
C TRP A 117 6.13 -11.34 -5.09
#